data_AF-A0A9W8H3D2-F1
#
_entry.id   AF-A0A9W8H3D2-F1
#
_cell.length_a   1.000
_cell.length_b   1.000
_cell.length_c   1.000
_cell.angle_alpha   90.00
_cell.angle_beta   90.00
_cell.angle_gamma   90.00
#
_symmetry.space_group_name_H-M   'P 1'
#
loop_
_entity.id
_entity.type
_entity.pdbx_description
1 polymer ?
#
loop_
_entity_poly.entity_id
_entity_poly.type
_entity_poly.pdbx_seq_one_letter_code
_entity_poly.pdbx_strand_id
1 'polypeptide(L)'
;MEKTAEDYMYDDQADERDAAWAESELLKGGKTDAVLSCPQCLVQICFVCQRHARFADQFRALSVKHCEIREKELFVYGRRGLLEPKTKATPEQAEVFRLVECSKCQARVGVADADGVYHLFNAVAGM
;
A
#
# COMPACT_ATOMS: atom_id res chain seq x y z
N MET A 1 15.55 -14.60 49.01
CA MET A 1 16.30 -14.47 47.75
C MET A 1 15.36 -13.75 46.80
N GLU A 2 15.51 -12.43 46.72
CA GLU A 2 14.70 -11.58 45.84
C GLU A 2 14.99 -11.96 44.40
N LYS A 3 13.94 -12.27 43.64
CA LYS A 3 14.06 -12.50 42.19
C LYS A 3 14.32 -11.15 41.54
N THR A 4 15.49 -10.98 40.93
CA THR A 4 15.85 -9.78 40.16
C THR A 4 15.05 -9.75 38.85
N ALA A 5 14.89 -8.57 38.25
CA ALA A 5 14.16 -8.38 36.98
C ALA A 5 14.69 -9.27 35.83
N GLU A 6 15.93 -9.75 35.93
CA GLU A 6 16.56 -10.70 35.02
C GLU A 6 15.92 -12.11 35.03
N ASP A 7 15.08 -12.42 36.03
CA ASP A 7 14.36 -13.70 36.15
C ASP A 7 13.02 -13.70 35.37
N TYR A 8 12.64 -12.56 34.79
CA TYR A 8 11.49 -12.46 33.88
C TYR A 8 12.00 -12.30 32.45
N MET A 9 11.65 -13.25 31.57
CA MET A 9 11.91 -13.19 30.13
C MET A 9 11.09 -12.11 29.39
N TYR A 10 10.71 -11.03 30.07
CA TYR A 10 9.88 -9.95 29.55
C TYR A 10 10.64 -8.63 29.66
N ASP A 11 10.85 -8.01 28.51
CA ASP A 11 11.36 -6.65 28.41
C ASP A 11 10.17 -5.70 28.37
N ASP A 12 10.00 -4.92 29.44
CA ASP A 12 8.88 -4.01 29.63
C ASP A 12 8.92 -2.80 28.69
N GLN A 13 10.04 -2.58 27.99
CA GLN A 13 10.24 -1.47 27.05
C GLN A 13 10.23 -1.93 25.58
N ALA A 14 10.04 -3.22 25.30
CA ALA A 14 10.10 -3.73 23.93
C ALA A 14 9.01 -3.10 23.04
N ASP A 15 7.79 -2.99 23.56
CA ASP A 15 6.64 -2.44 22.84
C ASP A 15 6.85 -0.95 22.50
N GLU A 16 7.38 -0.15 23.43
CA GLU A 16 7.67 1.27 23.21
C GLU A 16 8.75 1.48 22.14
N ARG A 17 9.78 0.64 22.13
CA ARG A 17 10.84 0.71 21.12
C ARG A 17 10.32 0.35 19.74
N ASP A 18 9.48 -0.69 19.65
CA ASP A 18 8.87 -1.12 18.40
C ASP A 18 7.89 -0.07 17.86
N ALA A 19 7.11 0.56 18.74
CA ALA A 19 6.22 1.66 18.37
C ALA A 19 6.99 2.88 17.84
N ALA A 20 8.09 3.28 18.51
CA ALA A 20 8.93 4.38 18.06
C ALA A 20 9.61 4.08 16.71
N TRP A 21 10.04 2.83 16.50
CA TRP A 21 10.55 2.38 15.21
C TRP A 21 9.47 2.44 14.12
N ALA A 22 8.26 1.95 14.39
CA ALA A 22 7.16 1.97 13.43
C ALA A 22 6.76 3.40 13.05
N GLU A 23 6.69 4.31 14.02
CA GLU A 23 6.38 5.71 13.78
C GLU A 23 7.44 6.40 12.91
N SER A 24 8.72 6.15 13.19
CA SER A 24 9.83 6.74 12.45
C SER A 24 9.98 6.17 11.03
N GLU A 25 9.91 4.85 10.86
CA GLU A 25 10.21 4.21 9.57
C GLU A 25 8.98 4.03 8.67
N LEU A 26 7.85 3.63 9.24
CA LEU A 26 6.65 3.30 8.46
C LEU A 26 5.74 4.51 8.25
N LEU A 27 5.50 5.29 9.30
CA LEU A 27 4.60 6.45 9.23
C LEU A 27 5.32 7.73 8.81
N LYS A 28 6.59 7.92 9.20
CA LYS A 28 7.39 9.12 8.93
C LYS A 28 6.66 10.42 9.33
N GLY A 29 5.89 10.36 10.43
CA GLY A 29 5.05 11.47 10.91
C GLY A 29 3.81 11.77 10.05
N GLY A 30 3.53 10.96 9.03
CA GLY A 30 2.34 11.07 8.19
C GLY A 30 1.09 10.50 8.85
N LYS A 31 -0.04 11.20 8.69
CA LYS A 31 -1.36 10.64 9.03
C LYS A 31 -1.77 9.65 7.95
N THR A 32 -2.28 8.51 8.37
CA THR A 32 -2.82 7.47 7.47
C THR A 32 -4.29 7.23 7.80
N ASP A 33 -5.09 7.00 6.76
CA ASP A 33 -6.49 6.64 6.93
C ASP A 33 -6.68 5.15 7.23
N ALA A 34 -5.76 4.31 6.76
CA ALA A 34 -5.77 2.86 6.97
C ALA A 34 -4.39 2.24 6.70
N VAL A 35 -4.13 1.08 7.32
CA VAL A 35 -3.05 0.18 6.90
C VAL A 35 -3.63 -0.83 5.91
N LEU A 36 -2.99 -0.99 4.76
CA LEU A 36 -3.49 -1.83 3.67
C LEU A 36 -2.73 -3.14 3.58
N SER A 37 -3.47 -4.23 3.41
CA SER A 37 -2.95 -5.59 3.24
C SER A 37 -3.39 -6.21 1.92
N CYS A 38 -2.56 -7.10 1.37
CA CYS A 38 -2.89 -7.85 0.18
C CYS A 38 -4.07 -8.81 0.45
N PRO A 39 -5.10 -8.87 -0.41
CA PRO A 39 -6.29 -9.69 -0.16
C PRO A 39 -6.05 -11.20 -0.24
N GLN A 40 -4.92 -11.65 -0.81
CA GLN A 40 -4.64 -13.08 -0.97
C GLN A 40 -3.69 -13.62 0.11
N CYS A 41 -2.60 -12.91 0.39
CA CYS A 41 -1.61 -13.37 1.37
C CYS A 41 -1.53 -12.52 2.63
N LEU A 42 -2.36 -11.48 2.75
CA LEU A 42 -2.44 -10.58 3.91
C LEU A 42 -1.14 -9.84 4.29
N VAL A 43 -0.11 -9.89 3.43
CA VAL A 43 1.09 -9.08 3.62
C VAL A 43 0.71 -7.60 3.59
N GLN A 44 1.23 -6.82 4.54
CA GLN A 44 1.01 -5.38 4.59
C GLN A 44 1.70 -4.71 3.41
N ILE A 45 0.93 -4.03 2.57
CA ILE A 45 1.43 -3.40 1.33
C ILE A 45 1.53 -1.88 1.44
N CYS A 46 0.84 -1.25 2.38
CA CYS A 46 0.93 0.20 2.56
C CYS A 46 0.61 0.58 4.00
N PHE A 47 1.40 1.50 4.55
CA PHE A 47 1.23 2.02 5.92
C PHE A 47 0.69 3.45 5.94
N VAL A 48 0.97 4.23 4.89
CA VAL A 48 0.53 5.62 4.76
C VAL A 48 -0.28 5.77 3.49
N CYS A 49 -1.60 5.85 3.63
CA CYS A 49 -2.51 6.08 2.53
C CYS A 49 -3.62 7.07 2.89
N GLN A 50 -4.19 7.66 1.85
CA GLN A 50 -5.35 8.53 1.91
C GLN A 50 -6.52 7.86 1.20
N ARG A 51 -7.67 7.77 1.85
CA ARG A 51 -8.89 7.21 1.28
C ARG A 51 -9.44 8.15 0.21
N HIS A 52 -9.90 7.58 -0.89
CA HIS A 52 -10.48 8.35 -1.97
C HIS A 52 -11.80 9.00 -1.53
N ALA A 53 -11.99 10.28 -1.84
CA ALA A 53 -13.18 11.03 -1.41
C ALA A 53 -14.50 10.44 -1.93
N ARG A 54 -14.48 9.85 -3.13
CA ARG A 54 -15.67 9.27 -3.79
C ARG A 54 -15.89 7.79 -3.51
N PHE A 55 -14.81 7.03 -3.29
CA PHE A 55 -14.83 5.57 -3.26
C PHE A 55 -14.14 5.11 -1.99
N ALA A 56 -14.92 4.64 -1.02
CA ALA A 56 -14.42 4.32 0.32
C ALA A 56 -13.47 3.11 0.33
N ASP A 57 -13.57 2.25 -0.69
CA ASP A 57 -12.75 1.06 -0.93
C ASP A 57 -11.47 1.34 -1.72
N GLN A 58 -11.25 2.59 -2.13
CA GLN A 58 -10.06 2.99 -2.89
C GLN A 58 -9.17 3.91 -2.08
N PHE A 59 -7.86 3.72 -2.24
CA PHE A 59 -6.84 4.43 -1.49
C PHE A 59 -5.76 4.95 -2.43
N ARG A 60 -5.20 6.11 -2.09
CA ARG A 60 -4.05 6.70 -2.75
C ARG A 60 -2.85 6.67 -1.80
N ALA A 61 -1.70 6.27 -2.32
CA ALA A 61 -0.47 6.21 -1.55
C ALA A 61 0.71 6.74 -2.37
N LEU A 62 1.69 7.35 -1.67
CA LEU A 62 2.95 7.78 -2.26
C LEU A 62 4.03 6.70 -2.20
N SER A 63 3.85 5.71 -1.32
CA SER A 63 4.78 4.61 -1.17
C SER A 63 4.06 3.32 -0.81
N VAL A 64 4.58 2.22 -1.33
CA VAL A 64 4.08 0.86 -1.09
C VAL A 64 5.24 -0.05 -0.72
N LYS A 65 4.93 -1.13 0.00
CA LYS A 65 5.85 -2.20 0.39
C LYS A 65 5.37 -3.50 -0.25
N HIS A 66 6.31 -4.39 -0.57
CA HIS A 66 5.99 -5.70 -1.15
C HIS A 66 5.11 -5.63 -2.41
N CYS A 67 5.31 -4.59 -3.23
CA CYS A 67 4.62 -4.38 -4.50
C CYS A 67 5.62 -4.24 -5.65
N GLU A 68 5.24 -4.71 -6.82
CA GLU A 68 5.99 -4.61 -8.07
C GLU A 68 5.11 -3.99 -9.16
N ILE A 69 5.72 -3.12 -9.98
CA ILE A 69 5.05 -2.44 -11.09
C ILE A 69 5.31 -3.21 -12.38
N ARG A 70 4.26 -3.62 -13.09
CA ARG A 70 4.40 -4.20 -14.42
C ARG A 70 4.31 -3.12 -15.49
N GLU A 71 5.47 -2.76 -16.05
CA GLU A 71 5.56 -1.72 -17.08
C GLU A 71 4.86 -2.09 -18.41
N LYS A 72 4.68 -3.39 -18.68
CA LYS A 72 4.06 -3.88 -19.92
C LYS A 72 2.54 -3.80 -19.90
N GLU A 73 1.93 -3.83 -18.71
CA GLU A 73 0.48 -3.86 -18.54
C GLU A 73 -0.02 -2.45 -18.28
N LEU A 74 -0.45 -1.79 -19.36
CA LEU A 74 -0.92 -0.42 -19.35
C LEU A 74 -2.44 -0.36 -19.29
N PHE A 75 -2.95 0.61 -18.55
CA PHE A 75 -4.37 0.84 -18.33
C PHE A 75 -4.70 2.31 -18.58
N VAL A 76 -5.91 2.58 -19.06
CA VAL A 76 -6.45 3.93 -19.24
C VAL A 76 -7.89 3.98 -18.78
N TYR A 77 -8.37 5.14 -18.33
CA TYR A 77 -9.79 5.32 -18.07
C TYR A 77 -10.55 5.49 -19.39
N GLY A 78 -11.45 4.55 -19.68
CA GLY A 78 -12.35 4.62 -20.81
C GLY A 78 -13.43 5.70 -20.62
N ARG A 79 -14.25 5.91 -21.66
CA ARG A 79 -15.35 6.92 -21.64
C ARG A 79 -16.39 6.70 -20.54
N ARG A 80 -16.46 5.50 -19.96
CA ARG A 80 -17.36 5.13 -18.86
C ARG A 80 -16.73 5.33 -17.47
N GLY A 81 -15.49 5.83 -17.40
CA GLY A 81 -14.74 5.92 -16.14
C GLY A 81 -14.29 4.58 -15.58
N LEU A 82 -14.32 3.52 -16.39
CA LEU A 82 -13.76 2.21 -16.04
C LEU A 82 -12.32 2.09 -16.55
N LEU A 83 -11.52 1.34 -15.82
CA LEU A 83 -10.13 1.05 -16.18
C LEU A 83 -10.09 -0.01 -17.28
N GLU A 84 -9.59 0.35 -18.46
CA GLU A 84 -9.53 -0.51 -19.64
C GLU A 84 -8.07 -0.84 -19.99
N PRO A 85 -7.75 -2.11 -20.32
CA PRO A 85 -6.40 -2.51 -20.69
C PRO A 85 -6.03 -1.95 -22.07
N LYS A 86 -4.80 -1.48 -22.22
CA LYS A 86 -4.28 -0.91 -23.46
C LYS A 86 -2.96 -1.57 -23.85
N THR A 87 -2.83 -1.93 -25.11
CA THR A 87 -1.63 -2.60 -25.64
C THR A 87 -0.53 -1.64 -26.07
N LYS A 88 -0.83 -0.35 -26.27
CA LYS A 88 0.14 0.68 -26.64
C LYS A 88 -0.20 2.02 -25.98
N ALA A 89 0.80 2.69 -25.40
CA ALA A 89 0.68 4.09 -24.99
C ALA A 89 0.57 4.97 -26.24
N THR A 90 -0.62 5.48 -26.55
CA THR A 90 -0.75 6.60 -27.50
C THR A 90 -0.68 7.92 -26.74
N PRO A 91 0.08 8.91 -27.23
CA PRO A 91 0.27 10.22 -26.57
C PRO A 91 -0.99 11.09 -26.52
N GLU A 92 -2.07 10.68 -27.18
CA GLU A 92 -3.31 11.45 -27.33
C GLU A 92 -4.35 11.18 -26.22
N GLN A 93 -4.10 10.23 -25.32
CA GLN A 93 -5.07 9.85 -24.27
C GLN A 93 -4.50 10.06 -22.87
N ALA A 94 -5.29 10.77 -22.06
CA ALA A 94 -5.07 11.13 -20.67
C ALA A 94 -4.58 9.95 -19.81
N GLU A 95 -3.60 10.25 -18.96
CA GLU A 95 -3.09 9.45 -17.83
C GLU A 95 -3.01 7.93 -18.09
N VAL A 96 -1.81 7.46 -18.45
CA VAL A 96 -1.50 6.03 -18.54
C VAL A 96 -1.18 5.50 -17.15
N PHE A 97 -1.87 4.43 -16.76
CA PHE A 97 -1.66 3.73 -15.50
C PHE A 97 -0.91 2.42 -15.73
N ARG A 98 -0.01 2.06 -14.82
CA ARG A 98 0.76 0.81 -14.84
C ARG A 98 0.22 -0.13 -13.77
N LEU A 99 0.12 -1.42 -14.06
CA LEU A 99 -0.36 -2.39 -13.07
C LEU A 99 0.59 -2.52 -11.88
N VAL A 100 0.01 -2.63 -10.68
CA VAL A 100 0.73 -2.89 -9.44
C VAL A 100 0.27 -4.23 -8.88
N GLU A 101 1.22 -5.14 -8.66
CA GLU A 101 0.99 -6.47 -8.10
C GLU A 101 1.72 -6.64 -6.77
N CYS A 102 1.23 -7.56 -5.95
CA CYS A 102 1.95 -7.99 -4.76
C CYS A 102 3.15 -8.87 -5.14
N SER A 103 4.35 -8.56 -4.64
CA SER A 103 5.56 -9.35 -4.93
C SER A 103 5.56 -10.74 -4.29
N LYS A 104 4.66 -11.00 -3.34
CA LYS A 104 4.57 -12.31 -2.65
C LYS A 104 3.64 -13.30 -3.32
N CYS A 105 2.47 -12.85 -3.78
CA CYS A 105 1.43 -13.74 -4.34
C CYS A 105 0.97 -13.33 -5.75
N GLN A 106 1.55 -12.27 -6.33
CA GLN A 106 1.23 -11.76 -7.67
C GLN A 106 -0.23 -11.30 -7.84
N ALA A 107 -0.97 -11.14 -6.73
CA ALA A 107 -2.31 -10.57 -6.77
C ALA A 107 -2.23 -9.12 -7.25
N ARG A 108 -3.15 -8.74 -8.14
CA ARG A 108 -3.32 -7.36 -8.62
C ARG A 108 -3.90 -6.52 -7.49
N VAL A 109 -3.13 -5.57 -6.99
CA VAL A 109 -3.54 -4.75 -5.82
C VAL A 109 -3.99 -3.34 -6.23
N GLY A 110 -3.52 -2.85 -7.39
CA GLY A 110 -3.86 -1.52 -7.86
C GLY A 110 -3.17 -1.14 -9.16
N VAL A 111 -3.11 0.16 -9.41
CA VAL A 111 -2.33 0.75 -10.50
C VAL A 111 -1.54 1.97 -10.04
N ALA A 112 -0.46 2.30 -10.75
CA ALA A 112 0.35 3.50 -10.52
C ALA A 112 0.22 4.45 -11.70
N ASP A 113 0.10 5.75 -11.42
CA ASP A 113 0.08 6.78 -12.45
C ASP A 113 1.50 7.16 -12.94
N ALA A 114 1.60 8.21 -13.76
CA ALA A 114 2.88 8.72 -14.24
C ALA A 114 3.65 9.54 -13.20
N ASP A 115 2.93 10.12 -12.23
CA ASP A 115 3.48 10.95 -11.15
C ASP A 115 4.00 10.10 -9.96
N GLY A 116 3.82 8.78 -10.03
CA GLY A 116 4.29 7.83 -9.02
C GLY A 116 3.30 7.64 -7.86
N VAL A 117 2.05 8.07 -8.00
CA VAL A 117 0.98 7.82 -7.04
C VAL A 117 0.36 6.45 -7.30
N TYR A 118 0.22 5.68 -6.24
CA TYR A 118 -0.41 4.36 -6.26
C TYR A 118 -1.89 4.50 -5.95
N HIS A 119 -2.72 3.97 -6.83
CA HIS A 119 -4.17 3.83 -6.68
C HIS A 119 -4.49 2.37 -6.34
N LEU A 120 -4.73 2.11 -5.05
CA LEU A 120 -5.00 0.79 -4.51
C LEU A 120 -6.51 0.60 -4.37
N PHE A 121 -7.06 -0.37 -5.08
CA PHE A 121 -8.50 -0.66 -5.09
C PHE A 121 -8.82 -2.14 -4.79
N ASN A 122 -7.80 -3.00 -4.71
CA ASN A 122 -7.95 -4.39 -4.34
C ASN A 122 -7.03 -4.70 -3.14
N ALA A 123 -7.35 -4.07 -2.02
CA ALA A 123 -6.62 -4.18 -0.76
C ALA A 123 -7.61 -4.29 0.41
N VAL A 124 -7.18 -4.98 1.46
CA VAL A 124 -7.92 -5.09 2.72
C VAL A 124 -7.43 -3.98 3.64
N ALA A 125 -8.32 -3.12 4.09
CA ALA A 125 -8.01 -2.07 5.06
C ALA A 125 -8.12 -2.61 6.49
N GLY A 126 -7.04 -2.50 7.25
CA GLY A 126 -7.00 -2.69 8.70
C GLY A 126 -7.01 -1.36 9.44
N MET A 127 -7.51 -1.38 10.68
CA MET A 127 -7.45 -0.27 11.64
C MET A 127 -6.17 -0.31 12.45
#